data_AF-I3CNW4-F1
#
_entry.id   AF-I3CNW4-F1
#
_cell.length_a   1.000
_cell.length_b   1.000
_cell.length_c   1.000
_cell.angle_alpha   90.00
_cell.angle_beta   90.00
_cell.angle_gamma   90.00
#
_symmetry.space_group_name_H-M   'P 1'
#
loop_
_entity.id
_entity.type
_entity.pdbx_description
1 polymer ?
#
loop_
_entity_poly.entity_id
_entity_poly.type
_entity_poly.pdbx_seq_one_letter_code
_entity_poly.pdbx_strand_id
1 'polypeptide(L)'
;MTTASTTGVGLDVNDKSKDGLYKKVFWRIMPFLMLCYVIAYLDRVNVGFAKLQMSQDLGFSETVFGLGAGLFFIGYFLFEVPSNILMHKVGARIWIARIMITWGILSAVFMFVQNATQFYILRFLLGLAEAGFYPGIILYLTYWFPSHRRAKVIAVFMSGIPVAGILGNPLSGWIMDAFHHNGGLEGWQWMFLIEAIPAVLIGVATILYLDNDVKSAKWLSDEEKASLQADIDGDAKGKESKHGFGAIVKDARVWLMCLIYFSFVMGQYGLTLWMPTLVKATGVKGNLEIGLLSAIPFGCAIVAMNLIGRSADRMRERRWHLVIPALMGGVGFVGAALFADNTAISIASLSLAAAGVLTCAPLFWSLPTAFLSGAAAAVGIAAINSVGNLAGFVSPYLIGYLKDLTHNNATGMYMLAVMLVVGSIATLATKPGMVNK
;
A
#
# COMPACT_ATOMS: atom_id res chain seq x y z
N MET A 1 -63.30 -8.27 22.28
CA MET A 1 -62.02 -8.27 23.02
C MET A 1 -61.18 -9.39 22.46
N THR A 2 -60.31 -9.07 21.51
CA THR A 2 -59.40 -10.01 20.85
C THR A 2 -58.00 -9.49 21.11
N THR A 3 -57.27 -10.19 21.96
CA THR A 3 -55.88 -9.89 22.32
C THR A 3 -54.97 -10.32 21.17
N ALA A 4 -54.42 -9.34 20.45
CA ALA A 4 -53.34 -9.56 19.49
C ALA A 4 -52.02 -9.72 20.25
N SER A 5 -51.42 -10.92 20.15
CA SER A 5 -50.08 -11.22 20.62
C SER A 5 -49.04 -10.49 19.77
N THR A 6 -48.26 -9.62 20.40
CA THR A 6 -47.07 -8.98 19.81
C THR A 6 -45.95 -10.01 19.67
N THR A 7 -45.67 -10.43 18.43
CA THR A 7 -44.43 -11.12 18.06
C THR A 7 -43.27 -10.13 18.13
N GLY A 8 -42.60 -10.08 19.28
CA GLY A 8 -41.30 -9.43 19.44
C GLY A 8 -40.27 -10.12 18.56
N VAL A 9 -39.82 -9.40 17.55
CA VAL A 9 -38.80 -9.80 16.59
C VAL A 9 -37.47 -10.06 17.32
N GLY A 10 -37.00 -11.31 17.28
CA GLY A 10 -35.73 -11.78 17.87
C GLY A 10 -34.48 -11.29 17.13
N LEU A 11 -34.34 -9.98 16.92
CA LEU A 11 -33.18 -9.36 16.25
C LEU A 11 -32.02 -8.98 17.20
N ASP A 12 -32.12 -9.17 18.52
CA ASP A 12 -31.25 -8.41 19.45
C ASP A 12 -30.19 -9.21 20.24
N VAL A 13 -30.21 -10.56 20.20
CA VAL A 13 -29.24 -11.40 20.96
C VAL A 13 -28.23 -12.09 20.05
N ASN A 14 -28.68 -12.61 18.91
CA ASN A 14 -27.82 -13.32 17.96
C ASN A 14 -26.83 -12.39 17.25
N ASP A 15 -27.24 -11.14 16.97
CA ASP A 15 -26.40 -10.15 16.28
C ASP A 15 -25.31 -9.56 17.22
N LYS A 16 -25.64 -9.31 18.50
CA LYS A 16 -24.67 -8.87 19.52
C LYS A 16 -23.61 -9.94 19.83
N SER A 17 -24.00 -11.21 19.86
CA SER A 17 -23.09 -12.34 20.03
C SER A 17 -22.12 -12.45 18.84
N LYS A 18 -22.62 -12.28 17.61
CA LYS A 18 -21.80 -12.25 16.39
C LYS A 18 -20.85 -11.06 16.32
N ASP A 19 -21.27 -9.87 16.73
CA ASP A 19 -20.39 -8.70 16.82
C ASP A 19 -19.22 -8.93 17.79
N GLY A 20 -19.48 -9.54 18.94
CA GLY A 20 -18.45 -9.94 19.89
C GLY A 20 -17.45 -10.93 19.28
N LEU A 21 -17.95 -11.92 18.52
CA LEU A 21 -17.12 -12.91 17.84
C LEU A 21 -16.22 -12.28 16.76
N TYR A 22 -16.75 -11.43 15.89
CA TYR A 22 -15.93 -10.73 14.89
C TYR A 22 -14.93 -9.76 15.53
N LYS A 23 -15.26 -9.15 16.68
CA LYS A 23 -14.30 -8.35 17.46
C LYS A 23 -13.16 -9.21 18.02
N LYS A 24 -13.44 -10.42 18.50
CA LYS A 24 -12.43 -11.41 18.92
C LYS A 24 -11.49 -11.76 17.76
N VAL A 25 -12.05 -12.10 16.60
CA VAL A 25 -11.27 -12.40 15.37
C VAL A 25 -10.41 -11.20 14.96
N PHE A 26 -11.00 -10.00 14.94
CA PHE A 26 -10.33 -8.77 14.59
C PHE A 26 -9.10 -8.52 15.47
N TRP A 27 -9.24 -8.52 16.79
CA TRP A 27 -8.13 -8.24 17.70
C TRP A 27 -7.07 -9.34 17.71
N ARG A 28 -7.43 -10.57 17.35
CA ARG A 28 -6.46 -11.67 17.21
C ARG A 28 -5.59 -11.50 15.95
N ILE A 29 -6.20 -11.16 14.81
CA ILE A 29 -5.54 -11.22 13.51
C ILE A 29 -4.99 -9.86 13.08
N MET A 30 -5.78 -8.78 13.22
CA MET A 30 -5.47 -7.50 12.60
C MET A 30 -4.22 -6.82 13.10
N PRO A 31 -3.94 -6.74 14.41
CA PRO A 31 -2.70 -6.13 14.88
C PRO A 31 -1.45 -6.81 14.31
N PHE A 32 -1.46 -8.13 14.20
CA PHE A 32 -0.36 -8.90 13.63
C PHE A 32 -0.19 -8.63 12.13
N LEU A 33 -1.28 -8.65 11.36
CA LEU A 33 -1.22 -8.34 9.92
C LEU A 33 -0.79 -6.90 9.66
N MET A 34 -1.27 -5.95 10.47
CA MET A 34 -0.83 -4.56 10.38
C MET A 34 0.67 -4.43 10.64
N LEU A 35 1.20 -5.12 11.65
CA LEU A 35 2.64 -5.15 11.90
C LEU A 35 3.42 -5.71 10.70
N CYS A 36 2.98 -6.82 10.13
CA CYS A 36 3.61 -7.40 8.94
C CYS A 36 3.60 -6.41 7.76
N TYR A 37 2.51 -5.66 7.60
CA TYR A 37 2.36 -4.69 6.52
C TYR A 37 3.16 -3.41 6.74
N VAL A 38 3.29 -2.94 7.97
CA VAL A 38 4.18 -1.83 8.33
C VAL A 38 5.62 -2.17 7.96
N ILE A 39 6.07 -3.39 8.25
CA ILE A 39 7.43 -3.85 7.91
C ILE A 39 7.59 -3.99 6.40
N ALA A 40 6.61 -4.59 5.70
CA ALA A 40 6.65 -4.67 4.24
C ALA A 40 6.77 -3.27 3.59
N TYR A 41 6.02 -2.29 4.09
CA TYR A 41 6.11 -0.93 3.56
C TYR A 41 7.40 -0.21 3.96
N LEU A 42 7.94 -0.49 5.16
CA LEU A 42 9.22 0.04 5.62
C LEU A 42 10.34 -0.43 4.67
N ASP A 43 10.44 -1.73 4.38
CA ASP A 43 11.40 -2.28 3.42
C ASP A 43 11.21 -1.75 1.98
N ARG A 44 9.97 -1.42 1.61
CA ARG A 44 9.71 -0.84 0.28
C ARG A 44 10.26 0.57 0.13
N VAL A 45 10.21 1.37 1.20
CA VAL A 45 10.54 2.81 1.16
C VAL A 45 11.93 3.13 1.71
N ASN A 46 12.53 2.25 2.53
CA ASN A 46 13.84 2.48 3.15
C ASN A 46 14.94 2.78 2.14
N VAL A 47 14.85 2.23 0.95
CA VAL A 47 15.79 2.50 -0.14
C VAL A 47 15.84 3.97 -0.57
N GLY A 48 14.77 4.74 -0.33
CA GLY A 48 14.77 6.19 -0.51
C GLY A 48 15.69 6.91 0.47
N PHE A 49 15.86 6.36 1.68
CA PHE A 49 16.88 6.77 2.65
C PHE A 49 18.26 6.24 2.26
N ALA A 50 18.38 4.95 1.91
CA ALA A 50 19.66 4.37 1.47
C ALA A 50 20.33 5.23 0.39
N LYS A 51 19.52 5.69 -0.58
CA LYS A 51 19.92 6.59 -1.66
C LYS A 51 20.73 7.81 -1.19
N LEU A 52 20.43 8.37 -0.02
CA LEU A 52 21.08 9.58 0.49
C LEU A 52 22.60 9.42 0.67
N GLN A 53 23.06 8.17 0.89
CA GLN A 53 24.47 7.77 1.01
C GLN A 53 24.89 6.84 -0.16
N MET A 54 24.17 5.73 -0.36
CA MET A 54 24.47 4.67 -1.33
C MET A 54 24.70 5.18 -2.75
N SER A 55 23.93 6.19 -3.21
CA SER A 55 24.13 6.72 -4.56
C SER A 55 25.48 7.43 -4.73
N GLN A 56 25.99 8.06 -3.67
CA GLN A 56 27.31 8.69 -3.69
C GLN A 56 28.41 7.63 -3.64
N ASP A 57 28.28 6.65 -2.74
CA ASP A 57 29.26 5.57 -2.56
C ASP A 57 29.45 4.71 -3.82
N LEU A 58 28.35 4.45 -4.53
CA LEU A 58 28.34 3.57 -5.71
C LEU A 58 28.34 4.33 -7.04
N GLY A 59 28.36 5.66 -7.01
CA GLY A 59 28.33 6.51 -8.21
C GLY A 59 27.05 6.37 -9.04
N PHE A 60 25.89 6.18 -8.39
CA PHE A 60 24.60 6.05 -9.09
C PHE A 60 24.07 7.42 -9.50
N SER A 61 23.64 7.52 -10.77
CA SER A 61 22.81 8.63 -11.22
C SER A 61 21.38 8.51 -10.69
N GLU A 62 20.57 9.56 -10.86
CA GLU A 62 19.18 9.55 -10.44
C GLU A 62 18.34 8.58 -11.28
N THR A 63 18.67 8.44 -12.56
CA THR A 63 18.10 7.43 -13.47
C THR A 63 18.44 6.01 -13.03
N VAL A 64 19.68 5.76 -12.61
CA VAL A 64 20.10 4.44 -12.10
C VAL A 64 19.28 4.07 -10.86
N PHE A 65 19.20 4.98 -9.89
CA PHE A 65 18.36 4.77 -8.72
C PHE A 65 16.89 4.54 -9.10
N GLY A 66 16.33 5.40 -9.97
CA GLY A 66 14.94 5.36 -10.39
C GLY A 66 14.57 4.06 -11.10
N LEU A 67 15.43 3.56 -12.00
CA LEU A 67 15.23 2.29 -12.68
C LEU A 67 15.23 1.12 -11.69
N GLY A 68 16.21 1.05 -10.78
CA GLY A 68 16.27 0.00 -9.78
C GLY A 68 15.09 0.03 -8.82
N ALA A 69 14.70 1.23 -8.36
CA ALA A 69 13.49 1.40 -7.54
C ALA A 69 12.23 0.93 -8.28
N GLY A 70 12.15 1.17 -9.58
CA GLY A 70 11.05 0.70 -10.41
C GLY A 70 11.03 -0.81 -10.64
N LEU A 71 12.19 -1.46 -10.82
CA LEU A 71 12.30 -2.90 -11.13
C LEU A 71 11.67 -3.81 -10.07
N PHE A 72 11.60 -3.35 -8.82
CA PHE A 72 10.82 -3.99 -7.76
C PHE A 72 9.36 -4.23 -8.20
N PHE A 73 8.71 -3.23 -8.80
CA PHE A 73 7.32 -3.33 -9.22
C PHE A 73 7.12 -4.25 -10.42
N ILE A 74 8.12 -4.42 -11.27
CA ILE A 74 8.08 -5.39 -12.37
C ILE A 74 8.11 -6.81 -11.82
N GLY A 75 9.04 -7.12 -10.89
CA GLY A 75 9.07 -8.41 -10.21
C GLY A 75 7.77 -8.69 -9.46
N TYR A 76 7.27 -7.69 -8.73
CA TYR A 76 6.01 -7.78 -8.00
C TYR A 76 4.83 -8.08 -8.94
N PHE A 77 4.66 -7.30 -10.00
CA PHE A 77 3.57 -7.45 -10.99
C PHE A 77 3.56 -8.82 -11.66
N LEU A 78 4.72 -9.31 -12.13
CA LEU A 78 4.80 -10.58 -12.86
C LEU A 78 4.47 -11.79 -11.98
N PHE A 79 4.81 -11.72 -10.69
CA PHE A 79 4.69 -12.86 -9.77
C PHE A 79 3.53 -12.75 -8.78
N GLU A 80 2.77 -11.65 -8.77
CA GLU A 80 1.62 -11.46 -7.88
C GLU A 80 0.57 -12.56 -8.06
N VAL A 81 0.14 -12.81 -9.30
CA VAL A 81 -0.89 -13.82 -9.61
C VAL A 81 -0.39 -15.24 -9.34
N PRO A 82 0.78 -15.68 -9.85
CA PRO A 82 1.34 -16.99 -9.52
C PRO A 82 1.50 -17.22 -8.01
N SER A 83 1.98 -16.22 -7.27
CA SER A 83 2.19 -16.32 -5.83
C SER A 83 0.88 -16.58 -5.08
N ASN A 84 -0.21 -15.89 -5.42
CA ASN A 84 -1.51 -16.11 -4.78
C ASN A 84 -2.14 -17.48 -5.10
N ILE A 85 -1.95 -17.98 -6.33
CA ILE A 85 -2.39 -19.34 -6.69
C ILE A 85 -1.69 -20.37 -5.81
N LEU A 86 -0.38 -20.21 -5.60
CA LEU A 86 0.40 -21.10 -4.74
C LEU A 86 0.00 -20.95 -3.27
N MET A 87 -0.30 -19.73 -2.80
CA MET A 87 -0.81 -19.50 -1.46
C MET A 87 -2.11 -20.28 -1.20
N HIS A 88 -3.04 -20.28 -2.14
CA HIS A 88 -4.29 -21.04 -2.01
C HIS A 88 -4.05 -22.56 -1.92
N LYS A 89 -2.99 -23.08 -2.55
CA LYS A 89 -2.66 -24.51 -2.52
C LYS A 89 -1.88 -24.91 -1.27
N VAL A 90 -0.94 -24.08 -0.82
CA VAL A 90 -0.01 -24.39 0.27
C VAL A 90 -0.56 -23.95 1.63
N GLY A 91 -1.50 -23.00 1.64
CA GLY A 91 -2.06 -22.39 2.84
C GLY A 91 -1.41 -21.03 3.15
N ALA A 92 -2.24 -20.08 3.59
CA ALA A 92 -1.82 -18.71 3.85
C ALA A 92 -0.70 -18.60 4.89
N ARG A 93 -0.78 -19.39 5.97
CA ARG A 93 0.20 -19.37 7.08
C ARG A 93 1.63 -19.59 6.60
N ILE A 94 1.86 -20.66 5.85
CA ILE A 94 3.20 -21.05 5.39
C ILE A 94 3.67 -20.10 4.28
N TRP A 95 2.77 -19.70 3.40
CA TRP A 95 3.15 -18.88 2.25
C TRP A 95 3.47 -17.43 2.64
N ILE A 96 2.68 -16.82 3.52
CA ILE A 96 2.98 -15.47 4.06
C ILE A 96 4.32 -15.50 4.77
N ALA A 97 4.57 -16.51 5.62
CA ALA A 97 5.85 -16.69 6.28
C ALA A 97 7.02 -16.80 5.28
N ARG A 98 6.87 -17.61 4.23
CA ARG A 98 7.87 -17.75 3.16
C ARG A 98 8.17 -16.40 2.51
N ILE A 99 7.14 -15.63 2.15
CA ILE A 99 7.31 -14.30 1.56
C ILE A 99 8.13 -13.41 2.50
N MET A 100 7.74 -13.31 3.78
CA MET A 100 8.44 -12.48 4.77
C MET A 100 9.90 -12.88 4.96
N ILE A 101 10.18 -14.18 5.10
CA ILE A 101 11.54 -14.69 5.30
C ILE A 101 12.40 -14.44 4.06
N THR A 102 11.88 -14.79 2.87
CA THR A 102 12.66 -14.65 1.62
C THR A 102 12.90 -13.19 1.24
N TRP A 103 11.91 -12.30 1.41
CA TRP A 103 12.13 -10.88 1.20
C TRP A 103 13.11 -10.33 2.24
N GLY A 104 12.95 -10.66 3.53
CA GLY A 104 13.82 -10.15 4.59
C GLY A 104 15.28 -10.52 4.35
N ILE A 105 15.56 -11.76 3.95
CA ILE A 105 16.90 -12.19 3.56
C ILE A 105 17.42 -11.38 2.37
N LEU A 106 16.62 -11.20 1.32
CA LEU A 106 17.02 -10.39 0.16
C LEU A 106 17.26 -8.92 0.51
N SER A 107 16.47 -8.36 1.43
CA SER A 107 16.65 -7.00 1.96
C SER A 107 18.01 -6.88 2.65
N ALA A 108 18.37 -7.82 3.53
CA ALA A 108 19.70 -7.84 4.16
C ALA A 108 20.84 -7.96 3.14
N VAL A 109 20.66 -8.72 2.06
CA VAL A 109 21.69 -8.89 1.00
C VAL A 109 22.01 -7.57 0.27
N PHE A 110 21.15 -6.55 0.33
CA PHE A 110 21.46 -5.23 -0.25
C PHE A 110 22.74 -4.62 0.32
N MET A 111 23.12 -4.95 1.56
CA MET A 111 24.37 -4.45 2.15
C MET A 111 25.62 -4.79 1.31
N PHE A 112 25.55 -5.81 0.45
CA PHE A 112 26.67 -6.24 -0.39
C PHE A 112 26.64 -5.66 -1.82
N VAL A 113 25.73 -4.74 -2.12
CA VAL A 113 25.65 -4.11 -3.44
C VAL A 113 26.84 -3.20 -3.69
N GLN A 114 27.46 -3.36 -4.86
CA GLN A 114 28.65 -2.61 -5.27
C GLN A 114 28.46 -1.89 -6.61
N ASN A 115 27.40 -2.20 -7.37
CA ASN A 115 27.16 -1.61 -8.69
C ASN A 115 25.67 -1.66 -9.09
N ALA A 116 25.34 -0.94 -10.16
CA ALA A 116 23.98 -0.80 -10.66
C ALA A 116 23.34 -2.16 -11.05
N THR A 117 24.11 -3.08 -11.64
CA THR A 117 23.60 -4.39 -12.05
C THR A 117 23.17 -5.22 -10.84
N GLN A 118 23.99 -5.28 -9.79
CA GLN A 118 23.62 -5.96 -8.54
C GLN A 118 22.39 -5.32 -7.90
N PHE A 119 22.32 -3.98 -7.88
CA PHE A 119 21.16 -3.25 -7.40
C PHE A 119 19.88 -3.63 -8.17
N TYR A 120 19.95 -3.67 -9.51
CA TYR A 120 18.80 -4.03 -10.35
C TYR A 120 18.33 -5.46 -10.14
N ILE A 121 19.26 -6.41 -10.09
CA ILE A 121 18.96 -7.82 -9.86
C ILE A 121 18.28 -7.99 -8.50
N LEU A 122 18.87 -7.45 -7.43
CA LEU A 122 18.28 -7.58 -6.09
C LEU A 122 16.92 -6.88 -5.99
N ARG A 123 16.74 -5.73 -6.64
CA ARG A 123 15.43 -5.04 -6.68
C ARG A 123 14.36 -5.89 -7.35
N PHE A 124 14.67 -6.49 -8.49
CA PHE A 124 13.75 -7.40 -9.17
C PHE A 124 13.44 -8.63 -8.30
N LEU A 125 14.46 -9.27 -7.70
CA LEU A 125 14.30 -10.42 -6.83
C LEU A 125 13.50 -10.11 -5.57
N LEU A 126 13.71 -8.94 -4.98
CA LEU A 126 12.94 -8.47 -3.83
C LEU A 126 11.46 -8.30 -4.20
N GLY A 127 11.18 -7.69 -5.36
CA GLY A 127 9.82 -7.60 -5.91
C GLY A 127 9.17 -8.96 -6.13
N LEU A 128 9.92 -9.92 -6.68
CA LEU A 128 9.49 -11.30 -6.86
C LEU A 128 9.20 -12.01 -5.52
N ALA A 129 10.06 -11.81 -4.52
CA ALA A 129 9.91 -12.44 -3.21
C ALA A 129 8.72 -11.87 -2.43
N GLU A 130 8.50 -10.56 -2.50
CA GLU A 130 7.37 -9.86 -1.86
C GLU A 130 6.05 -10.04 -2.62
N ALA A 131 6.12 -10.47 -3.88
CA ALA A 131 4.96 -10.67 -4.73
C ALA A 131 3.92 -11.58 -4.07
N GLY A 132 2.68 -11.11 -4.01
CA GLY A 132 1.58 -11.83 -3.40
C GLY A 132 1.36 -11.53 -1.92
N PHE A 133 2.21 -10.72 -1.25
CA PHE A 133 2.00 -10.39 0.16
C PHE A 133 0.68 -9.65 0.38
N TYR A 134 0.51 -8.45 -0.20
CA TYR A 134 -0.70 -7.64 -0.05
C TYR A 134 -1.97 -8.39 -0.50
N PRO A 135 -2.11 -8.84 -1.76
CA PRO A 135 -3.28 -9.58 -2.20
C PRO A 135 -3.47 -10.90 -1.44
N GLY A 136 -2.40 -11.50 -0.95
CA GLY A 136 -2.45 -12.70 -0.11
C GLY A 136 -3.09 -12.41 1.25
N ILE A 137 -2.75 -11.27 1.87
CA ILE A 137 -3.46 -10.81 3.07
C ILE A 137 -4.93 -10.53 2.76
N ILE A 138 -5.25 -9.87 1.63
CA ILE A 138 -6.64 -9.62 1.25
C ILE A 138 -7.41 -10.93 1.07
N LEU A 139 -6.81 -11.94 0.42
CA LEU A 139 -7.40 -13.27 0.26
C LEU A 139 -7.56 -13.97 1.62
N TYR A 140 -6.55 -13.92 2.48
CA TYR A 140 -6.59 -14.48 3.83
C TYR A 140 -7.73 -13.88 4.65
N LEU A 141 -7.93 -12.56 4.61
CA LEU A 141 -9.04 -11.90 5.29
C LEU A 141 -10.42 -12.37 4.79
N THR A 142 -10.51 -12.92 3.57
CA THR A 142 -11.77 -13.51 3.08
C THR A 142 -12.15 -14.79 3.81
N TYR A 143 -11.17 -15.50 4.38
CA TYR A 143 -11.37 -16.72 5.15
C TYR A 143 -11.84 -16.45 6.59
N TRP A 144 -11.84 -15.19 7.02
CA TRP A 144 -12.18 -14.79 8.39
C TRP A 144 -13.34 -13.79 8.46
N PHE A 145 -13.55 -12.99 7.42
CA PHE A 145 -14.55 -11.92 7.41
C PHE A 145 -15.46 -12.00 6.18
N PRO A 146 -16.80 -11.95 6.37
CA PRO A 146 -17.75 -11.82 5.28
C PRO A 146 -17.64 -10.45 4.59
N SER A 147 -18.08 -10.35 3.34
CA SER A 147 -17.96 -9.16 2.49
C SER A 147 -18.40 -7.85 3.17
N HIS A 148 -19.52 -7.85 3.90
CA HIS A 148 -20.08 -6.65 4.55
C HIS A 148 -19.21 -6.08 5.68
N ARG A 149 -18.32 -6.88 6.29
CA ARG A 149 -17.36 -6.43 7.33
C ARG A 149 -15.98 -6.16 6.75
N ARG A 150 -15.64 -6.83 5.65
CA ARG A 150 -14.29 -6.85 5.08
C ARG A 150 -13.76 -5.47 4.67
N ALA A 151 -14.61 -4.59 4.14
CA ALA A 151 -14.20 -3.25 3.71
C ALA A 151 -13.57 -2.43 4.86
N LYS A 152 -14.15 -2.47 6.05
CA LYS A 152 -13.60 -1.78 7.24
C LYS A 152 -12.27 -2.38 7.67
N VAL A 153 -12.16 -3.71 7.63
CA VAL A 153 -10.94 -4.44 8.00
C VAL A 153 -9.79 -4.11 7.03
N ILE A 154 -10.06 -4.07 5.72
CA ILE A 154 -9.08 -3.67 4.70
C ILE A 154 -8.67 -2.21 4.89
N ALA A 155 -9.61 -1.30 5.18
CA ALA A 155 -9.27 0.09 5.43
C ALA A 155 -8.32 0.27 6.63
N VAL A 156 -8.57 -0.46 7.73
CA VAL A 156 -7.66 -0.50 8.89
C VAL A 156 -6.30 -1.06 8.50
N PHE A 157 -6.26 -2.15 7.74
CA PHE A 157 -5.00 -2.73 7.23
C PHE A 157 -4.21 -1.72 6.40
N MET A 158 -4.86 -1.03 5.45
CA MET A 158 -4.23 -0.05 4.57
C MET A 158 -3.68 1.18 5.33
N SER A 159 -4.19 1.49 6.52
CA SER A 159 -3.61 2.53 7.37
C SER A 159 -2.16 2.23 7.81
N GLY A 160 -1.70 0.98 7.64
CA GLY A 160 -0.29 0.62 7.84
C GLY A 160 0.68 1.37 6.92
N ILE A 161 0.27 1.82 5.73
CA ILE A 161 1.13 2.57 4.80
C ILE A 161 1.66 3.87 5.44
N PRO A 162 0.80 4.81 5.87
CA PRO A 162 1.29 6.03 6.48
C PRO A 162 1.91 5.79 7.86
N VAL A 163 1.47 4.78 8.62
CA VAL A 163 2.12 4.41 9.88
C VAL A 163 3.56 3.96 9.65
N ALA A 164 3.83 3.20 8.59
CA ALA A 164 5.19 2.82 8.20
C ALA A 164 6.03 4.05 7.86
N GLY A 165 5.48 5.07 7.19
CA GLY A 165 6.21 6.32 6.94
C GLY A 165 6.52 7.11 8.22
N ILE A 166 5.59 7.14 9.18
CA ILE A 166 5.79 7.87 10.45
C ILE A 166 6.87 7.21 11.31
N LEU A 167 6.90 5.88 11.36
CA LEU A 167 7.84 5.12 12.21
C LEU A 167 9.14 4.80 11.49
N GLY A 168 9.04 4.38 10.22
CA GLY A 168 10.16 3.94 9.41
C GLY A 168 11.09 5.08 9.02
N ASN A 169 10.57 6.24 8.62
CA ASN A 169 11.43 7.34 8.15
C ASN A 169 12.44 7.83 9.21
N PRO A 170 12.03 8.13 10.46
CA PRO A 170 12.99 8.46 11.51
C PRO A 170 13.90 7.30 11.89
N LEU A 171 13.38 6.06 11.88
CA LEU A 171 14.16 4.86 12.19
C LEU A 171 15.29 4.65 11.18
N SER A 172 15.00 4.72 9.89
CA SER A 172 15.99 4.62 8.81
C SER A 172 17.07 5.71 8.94
N GLY A 173 16.64 6.96 9.14
CA GLY A 173 17.57 8.07 9.35
C GLY A 173 18.45 7.91 10.59
N TRP A 174 17.86 7.45 11.71
CA TRP A 174 18.59 7.16 12.94
C TRP A 174 19.61 6.04 12.75
N ILE A 175 19.25 4.92 12.12
CA ILE A 175 20.17 3.80 11.88
C ILE A 175 21.36 4.26 11.03
N MET A 176 21.08 4.99 9.94
CA MET A 176 22.12 5.49 9.05
C MET A 176 23.10 6.44 9.73
N ASP A 177 22.65 7.26 10.69
CA ASP A 177 23.53 8.17 11.44
C ASP A 177 24.24 7.45 12.60
N ALA A 178 23.54 6.60 13.35
CA ALA A 178 24.06 5.96 14.57
C ALA A 178 25.08 4.85 14.30
N PHE A 179 24.94 4.14 13.17
CA PHE A 179 25.81 3.01 12.81
C PHE A 179 26.78 3.35 11.67
N HIS A 180 26.84 4.60 11.24
CA HIS A 180 27.74 5.05 10.18
C HIS A 180 29.21 4.72 10.51
N HIS A 181 29.92 4.06 9.59
CA HIS A 181 31.29 3.55 9.75
C HIS A 181 31.51 2.62 10.96
N ASN A 182 30.45 2.12 11.59
CA ASN A 182 30.59 1.14 12.66
C ASN A 182 30.89 -0.24 12.06
N GLY A 183 31.92 -0.93 12.55
CA GLY A 183 32.28 -2.27 12.06
C GLY A 183 32.70 -2.33 10.58
N GLY A 184 33.13 -1.22 9.99
CA GLY A 184 33.58 -1.16 8.58
C GLY A 184 32.46 -1.13 7.54
N LEU A 185 31.22 -0.88 7.97
CA LEU A 185 30.05 -0.75 7.10
C LEU A 185 29.53 0.69 7.10
N GLU A 186 28.97 1.10 5.97
CA GLU A 186 28.29 2.37 5.78
C GLU A 186 26.89 2.37 6.41
N GLY A 187 26.35 3.55 6.69
CA GLY A 187 25.05 3.71 7.35
C GLY A 187 23.90 3.03 6.59
N TRP A 188 23.87 3.14 5.26
CA TRP A 188 22.87 2.49 4.41
C TRP A 188 22.96 0.96 4.42
N GLN A 189 24.17 0.39 4.60
CA GLN A 189 24.38 -1.06 4.71
C GLN A 189 23.80 -1.58 6.03
N TRP A 190 24.04 -0.87 7.14
CA TRP A 190 23.43 -1.18 8.43
C TRP A 190 21.93 -1.05 8.42
N MET A 191 21.39 -0.04 7.75
CA MET A 191 19.94 0.16 7.63
C MET A 191 19.27 -1.05 6.97
N PHE A 192 19.76 -1.52 5.81
CA PHE A 192 19.20 -2.73 5.17
C PHE A 192 19.32 -3.96 6.06
N LEU A 193 20.45 -4.15 6.75
CA LEU A 193 20.66 -5.30 7.63
C LEU A 193 19.72 -5.29 8.84
N ILE A 194 19.63 -4.16 9.55
CA ILE A 194 18.86 -4.05 10.80
C ILE A 194 17.36 -4.10 10.52
N GLU A 195 16.89 -3.41 9.47
CA GLU A 195 15.46 -3.38 9.12
C GLU A 195 14.95 -4.71 8.56
N ALA A 196 15.84 -5.52 7.95
CA ALA A 196 15.51 -6.86 7.48
C ALA A 196 15.27 -7.88 8.62
N ILE A 197 15.88 -7.70 9.79
CA ILE A 197 15.78 -8.65 10.91
C ILE A 197 14.32 -8.82 11.38
N PRO A 198 13.55 -7.74 11.67
CA PRO A 198 12.13 -7.84 11.99
C PRO A 198 11.30 -8.62 10.97
N ALA A 199 11.57 -8.44 9.67
CA ALA A 199 10.84 -9.15 8.61
C ALA A 199 11.03 -10.67 8.71
N VAL A 200 12.28 -11.13 8.89
CA VAL A 200 12.59 -12.56 9.06
C VAL A 200 11.98 -13.11 10.35
N LEU A 201 12.15 -12.41 11.47
CA LEU A 201 11.61 -12.85 12.77
C LEU A 201 10.09 -12.96 12.74
N ILE A 202 9.40 -11.98 12.15
CA ILE A 202 7.93 -12.00 12.05
C ILE A 202 7.45 -12.99 11.00
N GLY A 203 8.25 -13.26 9.96
CA GLY A 203 8.02 -14.38 9.05
C GLY A 203 8.02 -15.72 9.79
N VAL A 204 8.99 -15.96 10.68
CA VAL A 204 9.00 -17.16 11.54
C VAL A 204 7.81 -17.14 12.51
N ALA A 205 7.53 -15.99 13.14
CA ALA A 205 6.40 -15.84 14.06
C ALA A 205 5.04 -16.09 13.36
N THR A 206 4.92 -15.77 12.07
CA THR A 206 3.72 -16.03 11.26
C THR A 206 3.41 -17.53 11.22
N ILE A 207 4.44 -18.37 11.13
CA ILE A 207 4.28 -19.82 11.21
C ILE A 207 3.77 -20.23 12.57
N LEU A 208 4.07 -19.53 13.67
CA LEU A 208 3.61 -19.94 15.00
C LEU A 208 2.25 -19.34 15.38
N TYR A 209 1.92 -18.17 14.82
CA TYR A 209 0.81 -17.33 15.28
C TYR A 209 -0.45 -17.42 14.40
N LEU A 210 -0.31 -17.50 13.06
CA LEU A 210 -1.47 -17.55 12.15
C LEU A 210 -1.98 -18.98 11.96
N ASP A 211 -3.30 -19.10 11.88
CA ASP A 211 -4.00 -20.29 11.40
C ASP A 211 -4.33 -20.12 9.90
N ASN A 212 -4.63 -21.18 9.16
CA ASN A 212 -4.90 -21.06 7.72
C ASN A 212 -6.30 -20.51 7.43
N ASP A 213 -7.27 -20.89 8.27
CA ASP A 213 -8.70 -20.62 8.11
C ASP A 213 -9.44 -20.81 9.45
N VAL A 214 -10.75 -20.55 9.44
CA VAL A 214 -11.63 -20.75 10.61
C VAL A 214 -11.61 -22.20 11.11
N LYS A 215 -11.51 -23.19 10.22
CA LYS A 215 -11.58 -24.62 10.58
C LYS A 215 -10.36 -25.05 11.40
N SER A 216 -9.19 -24.62 10.97
CA SER A 216 -7.90 -24.91 11.60
C SER A 216 -7.62 -24.09 12.87
N ALA A 217 -8.43 -23.06 13.15
CA ALA A 217 -8.26 -22.17 14.29
C ALA A 217 -8.30 -22.92 15.63
N LYS A 218 -7.24 -22.85 16.44
CA LYS A 218 -7.19 -23.55 17.75
C LYS A 218 -7.79 -22.77 18.91
N TRP A 219 -8.01 -21.48 18.73
CA TRP A 219 -8.45 -20.53 19.77
C TRP A 219 -9.95 -20.20 19.69
N LEU A 220 -10.67 -20.82 18.76
CA LEU A 220 -12.12 -20.74 18.61
C LEU A 220 -12.78 -22.02 19.09
N SER A 221 -13.93 -21.90 19.76
CA SER A 221 -14.78 -23.06 20.06
C SER A 221 -15.45 -23.60 18.79
N ASP A 222 -15.92 -24.84 18.82
CA ASP A 222 -16.58 -25.44 17.65
C ASP A 222 -17.87 -24.71 17.25
N GLU A 223 -18.60 -24.15 18.22
CA GLU A 223 -19.77 -23.29 17.98
C GLU A 223 -19.39 -21.97 17.29
N GLU A 224 -18.31 -21.32 17.75
CA GLU A 224 -17.79 -20.10 17.13
C GLU A 224 -17.34 -20.36 15.69
N LYS A 225 -16.64 -21.48 15.45
CA LYS A 225 -16.21 -21.90 14.11
C LYS A 225 -17.40 -22.14 13.18
N ALA A 226 -18.40 -22.88 13.65
CA ALA A 226 -19.60 -23.16 12.86
C ALA A 226 -20.35 -21.88 12.47
N SER A 227 -20.46 -20.92 13.41
CA SER A 227 -21.09 -19.63 13.18
C SER A 227 -20.35 -18.78 12.13
N LEU A 228 -19.02 -18.66 12.25
CA LEU A 228 -18.19 -17.93 11.27
C LEU A 228 -18.21 -18.58 9.90
N GLN A 229 -18.09 -19.91 9.84
CA GLN A 229 -18.08 -20.65 8.58
C GLN A 229 -19.42 -20.51 7.85
N ALA A 230 -20.55 -20.53 8.56
CA ALA A 230 -21.87 -20.34 7.96
C ALA A 230 -22.02 -18.97 7.29
N ASP A 231 -21.52 -17.89 7.91
CA ASP A 231 -21.55 -16.55 7.34
C ASP A 231 -20.65 -16.44 6.09
N ILE A 232 -19.46 -17.05 6.14
CA ILE A 232 -18.50 -17.04 5.02
C ILE A 232 -19.03 -17.85 3.83
N ASP A 233 -19.55 -19.05 4.08
CA ASP A 233 -20.11 -19.92 3.03
C ASP A 233 -21.37 -19.30 2.42
N GLY A 234 -22.19 -18.63 3.24
CA GLY A 234 -23.33 -17.85 2.78
C GLY A 234 -22.94 -16.70 1.84
N ASP A 235 -21.81 -16.04 2.10
CA ASP A 235 -21.27 -14.95 1.27
C ASP A 235 -20.58 -15.47 -0.01
N ALA A 236 -20.18 -16.74 -0.07
CA ALA A 236 -19.61 -17.39 -1.24
C ALA A 236 -20.68 -17.89 -2.23
N LYS A 237 -21.83 -18.36 -1.72
CA LYS A 237 -22.96 -18.84 -2.54
C LYS A 237 -23.54 -17.69 -3.38
N GLY A 238 -23.38 -17.78 -4.70
CA GLY A 238 -23.85 -16.78 -5.67
C GLY A 238 -22.75 -15.96 -6.37
N LYS A 239 -21.46 -16.21 -6.06
CA LYS A 239 -20.32 -15.49 -6.66
C LYS A 239 -19.52 -16.30 -7.71
N GLU A 240 -20.03 -17.43 -8.21
CA GLU A 240 -19.34 -18.22 -9.24
C GLU A 240 -19.21 -17.45 -10.57
N SER A 241 -18.03 -17.54 -11.20
CA SER A 241 -17.68 -16.76 -12.38
C SER A 241 -18.20 -17.36 -13.68
N LYS A 242 -19.03 -16.61 -14.41
CA LYS A 242 -19.38 -16.89 -15.81
C LYS A 242 -18.67 -15.97 -16.82
N HIS A 243 -17.83 -15.03 -16.37
CA HIS A 243 -17.14 -14.07 -17.24
C HIS A 243 -15.63 -14.31 -17.23
N GLY A 244 -15.08 -14.67 -18.39
CA GLY A 244 -13.65 -14.88 -18.59
C GLY A 244 -12.86 -13.57 -18.69
N PHE A 245 -11.55 -13.66 -18.43
CA PHE A 245 -10.58 -12.57 -18.48
C PHE A 245 -10.69 -11.72 -19.77
N GLY A 246 -10.97 -12.34 -20.91
CA GLY A 246 -11.08 -11.66 -22.21
C GLY A 246 -12.26 -10.68 -22.35
N ALA A 247 -13.34 -10.82 -21.57
CA ALA A 247 -14.45 -9.87 -21.59
C ALA A 247 -14.11 -8.57 -20.85
N ILE A 248 -13.24 -8.64 -19.84
CA ILE A 248 -12.83 -7.52 -18.99
C ILE A 248 -11.81 -6.64 -19.70
N VAL A 249 -10.88 -7.23 -20.44
CA VAL A 249 -9.90 -6.50 -21.27
C VAL A 249 -10.59 -5.67 -22.37
N LYS A 250 -11.80 -6.04 -22.78
CA LYS A 250 -12.59 -5.29 -23.77
C LYS A 250 -13.46 -4.18 -23.18
N ASP A 251 -13.56 -4.08 -21.85
CA ASP A 251 -14.39 -3.07 -21.19
C ASP A 251 -13.62 -1.76 -21.03
N ALA A 252 -14.01 -0.72 -21.77
CA ALA A 252 -13.41 0.61 -21.69
C ALA A 252 -13.47 1.23 -20.29
N ARG A 253 -14.45 0.84 -19.45
CA ARG A 253 -14.54 1.32 -18.06
C ARG A 253 -13.40 0.79 -17.20
N VAL A 254 -12.94 -0.43 -17.46
CA VAL A 254 -11.81 -1.04 -16.75
C VAL A 254 -10.53 -0.26 -17.07
N TRP A 255 -10.30 0.07 -18.34
CA TRP A 255 -9.14 0.89 -18.74
C TRP A 255 -9.18 2.31 -18.18
N LEU A 256 -10.37 2.92 -18.09
CA LEU A 256 -10.53 4.20 -17.40
C LEU A 256 -10.16 4.07 -15.90
N MET A 257 -10.58 2.99 -15.24
CA MET A 257 -10.19 2.73 -13.85
C MET A 257 -8.69 2.50 -13.71
N CYS A 258 -8.07 1.78 -14.65
CA CYS A 258 -6.61 1.60 -14.71
C CYS A 258 -5.90 2.95 -14.82
N LEU A 259 -6.35 3.85 -15.71
CA LEU A 259 -5.74 5.17 -15.87
C LEU A 259 -5.86 6.01 -14.59
N ILE A 260 -7.05 6.06 -13.98
CA ILE A 260 -7.26 6.80 -12.72
C ILE A 260 -6.35 6.25 -11.63
N TYR A 261 -6.33 4.92 -11.44
CA TYR A 261 -5.52 4.31 -10.40
C TYR A 261 -4.03 4.51 -10.65
N PHE A 262 -3.58 4.31 -11.88
CA PHE A 262 -2.20 4.56 -12.31
C PHE A 262 -1.76 5.98 -11.98
N SER A 263 -2.56 7.00 -12.30
CA SER A 263 -2.26 8.40 -11.98
C SER A 263 -2.06 8.64 -10.49
N PHE A 264 -2.92 8.09 -9.63
CA PHE A 264 -2.83 8.28 -8.19
C PHE A 264 -1.67 7.50 -7.58
N VAL A 265 -1.47 6.25 -8.01
CA VAL A 265 -0.35 5.41 -7.57
C VAL A 265 1.00 5.97 -8.03
N MET A 266 1.05 6.62 -9.20
CA MET A 266 2.25 7.32 -9.68
C MET A 266 2.65 8.45 -8.73
N GLY A 267 1.69 9.28 -8.32
CA GLY A 267 1.90 10.28 -7.27
C GLY A 267 2.37 9.67 -5.96
N GLN A 268 1.79 8.54 -5.56
CA GLN A 268 2.07 7.89 -4.27
C GLN A 268 3.51 7.38 -4.21
N TYR A 269 3.93 6.59 -5.22
CA TYR A 269 5.29 6.05 -5.24
C TYR A 269 6.34 7.13 -5.53
N GLY A 270 5.98 8.14 -6.33
CA GLY A 270 6.85 9.30 -6.55
C GLY A 270 7.14 10.05 -5.25
N LEU A 271 6.09 10.33 -4.46
CA LEU A 271 6.24 10.95 -3.15
C LEU A 271 7.03 10.08 -2.18
N THR A 272 6.63 8.82 -2.00
CA THR A 272 7.19 7.95 -0.95
C THR A 272 8.65 7.58 -1.16
N LEU A 273 9.06 7.24 -2.39
CA LEU A 273 10.43 6.82 -2.68
C LEU A 273 11.42 8.00 -2.74
N TRP A 274 10.93 9.20 -3.07
CA TRP A 274 11.76 10.40 -3.20
C TRP A 274 11.66 11.34 -2.02
N MET A 275 10.76 11.09 -1.04
CA MET A 275 10.57 11.95 0.14
C MET A 275 11.89 12.36 0.79
N PRO A 276 12.83 11.44 1.11
CA PRO A 276 14.05 11.84 1.81
C PRO A 276 14.94 12.74 0.95
N THR A 277 14.97 12.50 -0.36
CA THR A 277 15.69 13.36 -1.31
C THR A 277 15.06 14.74 -1.43
N LEU A 278 13.72 14.81 -1.47
CA LEU A 278 12.99 16.07 -1.55
C LEU A 278 13.22 16.91 -0.30
N VAL A 279 13.22 16.30 0.89
CA VAL A 279 13.54 16.98 2.14
C VAL A 279 15.00 17.43 2.17
N LYS A 280 15.96 16.56 1.80
CA LYS A 280 17.39 16.91 1.71
C LYS A 280 17.65 18.09 0.77
N ALA A 281 16.91 18.16 -0.35
CA ALA A 281 17.03 19.24 -1.32
C ALA A 281 16.66 20.62 -0.74
N THR A 282 15.91 20.69 0.37
CA THR A 282 15.57 21.95 1.03
C THR A 282 16.71 22.52 1.90
N GLY A 283 17.84 21.81 2.01
CA GLY A 283 19.01 22.24 2.78
C GLY A 283 19.27 21.47 4.08
N VAL A 284 18.39 20.52 4.42
CA VAL A 284 18.53 19.65 5.60
C VAL A 284 19.68 18.65 5.39
N LYS A 285 20.59 18.52 6.37
CA LYS A 285 21.82 17.73 6.20
C LYS A 285 21.80 16.37 6.92
N GLY A 286 21.23 16.28 8.12
CA GLY A 286 21.26 15.04 8.92
C GLY A 286 20.21 14.02 8.46
N ASN A 287 20.55 12.72 8.42
CA ASN A 287 19.60 11.70 7.97
C ASN A 287 18.45 11.52 8.98
N LEU A 288 18.73 11.59 10.28
CA LEU A 288 17.69 11.58 11.31
C LEU A 288 16.74 12.76 11.17
N GLU A 289 17.26 13.97 10.93
CA GLU A 289 16.44 15.16 10.75
C GLU A 289 15.58 15.05 9.48
N ILE A 290 16.16 14.56 8.37
CA ILE A 290 15.41 14.22 7.15
C ILE A 290 14.31 13.20 7.47
N GLY A 291 14.61 12.20 8.30
CA GLY A 291 13.65 11.18 8.76
C GLY A 291 12.47 11.76 9.53
N LEU A 292 12.76 12.61 10.52
CA LEU A 292 11.77 13.29 11.35
C LEU A 292 10.87 14.22 10.53
N LEU A 293 11.47 15.03 9.63
CA LEU A 293 10.72 15.91 8.75
C LEU A 293 9.90 15.13 7.72
N SER A 294 10.44 14.03 7.20
CA SER A 294 9.74 13.14 6.27
C SER A 294 8.54 12.44 6.92
N ALA A 295 8.49 12.32 8.26
CA ALA A 295 7.35 11.73 8.97
C ALA A 295 6.12 12.67 9.01
N ILE A 296 6.33 14.00 8.97
CA ILE A 296 5.26 15.01 9.07
C ILE A 296 4.21 14.85 7.96
N PRO A 297 4.59 14.76 6.66
CA PRO A 297 3.62 14.53 5.59
C PRO A 297 2.74 13.29 5.77
N PHE A 298 3.29 12.19 6.26
CA PHE A 298 2.52 10.97 6.51
C PHE A 298 1.54 11.14 7.68
N GLY A 299 1.94 11.87 8.73
CA GLY A 299 1.04 12.26 9.82
C GLY A 299 -0.17 13.06 9.31
N CYS A 300 0.07 14.08 8.48
CA CYS A 300 -1.00 14.83 7.82
C CYS A 300 -1.88 13.94 6.93
N ALA A 301 -1.28 12.97 6.24
CA ALA A 301 -2.02 12.05 5.40
C ALA A 301 -2.94 11.11 6.19
N ILE A 302 -2.55 10.62 7.38
CA ILE A 302 -3.46 9.85 8.24
C ILE A 302 -4.69 10.67 8.60
N VAL A 303 -4.49 11.93 9.01
CA VAL A 303 -5.60 12.81 9.40
C VAL A 303 -6.52 13.05 8.22
N ALA A 304 -5.97 13.47 7.07
CA ALA A 304 -6.75 13.73 5.86
C ALA A 304 -7.51 12.49 5.37
N MET A 305 -6.85 11.34 5.30
CA MET A 305 -7.45 10.07 4.87
C MET A 305 -8.67 9.70 5.72
N ASN A 306 -8.58 9.87 7.05
CA ASN A 306 -9.69 9.58 7.94
C ASN A 306 -10.84 10.60 7.83
N LEU A 307 -10.53 11.89 7.76
CA LEU A 307 -11.55 12.95 7.67
C LEU A 307 -12.29 12.89 6.32
N ILE A 308 -11.55 12.78 5.22
CA ILE A 308 -12.10 12.73 3.87
C ILE A 308 -12.80 11.38 3.64
N GLY A 309 -12.29 10.29 4.20
CA GLY A 309 -12.97 8.99 4.20
C GLY A 309 -14.36 9.03 4.85
N ARG A 310 -14.45 9.59 6.06
CA ARG A 310 -15.74 9.77 6.75
C ARG A 310 -16.69 10.67 5.97
N SER A 311 -16.15 11.72 5.35
CA SER A 311 -16.92 12.63 4.50
C SER A 311 -17.46 11.90 3.25
N ALA A 312 -16.62 11.06 2.62
CA ALA A 312 -16.99 10.29 1.44
C ALA A 312 -18.11 9.30 1.75
N ASP A 313 -18.03 8.60 2.89
CA ASP A 313 -19.07 7.69 3.35
C ASP A 313 -20.40 8.40 3.64
N ARG A 314 -20.33 9.62 4.20
CA ARG A 314 -21.52 10.43 4.54
C ARG A 314 -22.19 11.01 3.32
N MET A 315 -21.44 11.62 2.40
CA MET A 315 -21.99 12.36 1.26
C MET A 315 -22.20 11.46 0.04
N ARG A 316 -21.51 10.32 -0.05
CA ARG A 316 -21.52 9.37 -1.18
C ARG A 316 -21.14 9.98 -2.53
N GLU A 317 -20.51 11.15 -2.53
CA GLU A 317 -20.00 11.84 -3.71
C GLU A 317 -18.61 11.33 -4.10
N ARG A 318 -18.51 10.06 -4.48
CA ARG A 318 -17.24 9.33 -4.66
C ARG A 318 -16.28 10.03 -5.62
N ARG A 319 -16.80 10.69 -6.66
CA ARG A 319 -16.00 11.45 -7.64
C ARG A 319 -15.28 12.64 -7.01
N TRP A 320 -15.98 13.47 -6.25
CA TRP A 320 -15.40 14.67 -5.65
C TRP A 320 -14.41 14.36 -4.53
N HIS A 321 -14.66 13.27 -3.80
CA HIS A 321 -13.75 12.75 -2.78
C HIS A 321 -12.48 12.11 -3.36
N LEU A 322 -12.35 12.02 -4.69
CA LEU A 322 -11.11 11.65 -5.38
C LEU A 322 -10.47 12.84 -6.07
N VAL A 323 -11.26 13.68 -6.74
CA VAL A 323 -10.78 14.87 -7.46
C VAL A 323 -10.17 15.89 -6.50
N ILE A 324 -10.85 16.23 -5.41
CA ILE A 324 -10.37 17.26 -4.48
C ILE A 324 -9.03 16.84 -3.85
N PRO A 325 -8.88 15.63 -3.28
CA PRO A 325 -7.58 15.20 -2.76
C PRO A 325 -6.50 15.09 -3.85
N ALA A 326 -6.83 14.64 -5.07
CA ALA A 326 -5.85 14.59 -6.15
C ALA A 326 -5.34 15.99 -6.53
N LEU A 327 -6.23 17.00 -6.58
CA LEU A 327 -5.84 18.39 -6.82
C LEU A 327 -5.05 18.99 -5.66
N MET A 328 -5.41 18.69 -4.40
CA MET A 328 -4.57 19.02 -3.24
C MET A 328 -3.16 18.42 -3.41
N GLY A 329 -3.10 17.16 -3.86
CA GLY A 329 -1.88 16.46 -4.24
C GLY A 329 -1.02 17.25 -5.23
N GLY A 330 -1.64 17.66 -6.35
CA GLY A 330 -0.98 18.43 -7.40
C GLY A 330 -0.50 19.81 -6.93
N VAL A 331 -1.33 20.54 -6.19
CA VAL A 331 -0.95 21.85 -5.60
C VAL A 331 0.21 21.67 -4.62
N GLY A 332 0.21 20.62 -3.81
CA GLY A 332 1.30 20.30 -2.89
C GLY A 332 2.62 20.04 -3.62
N PHE A 333 2.61 19.27 -4.71
CA PHE A 333 3.81 19.05 -5.52
C PHE A 333 4.31 20.32 -6.19
N VAL A 334 3.41 21.15 -6.74
CA VAL A 334 3.80 22.44 -7.34
C VAL A 334 4.37 23.39 -6.27
N GLY A 335 3.76 23.46 -5.09
CA GLY A 335 4.27 24.26 -3.97
C GLY A 335 5.67 23.81 -3.53
N ALA A 336 5.88 22.50 -3.38
CA ALA A 336 7.19 21.95 -3.01
C ALA A 336 8.27 22.24 -4.07
N ALA A 337 7.88 22.29 -5.35
CA ALA A 337 8.78 22.64 -6.45
C ALA A 337 9.13 24.14 -6.47
N LEU A 338 8.17 25.01 -6.21
CA LEU A 338 8.36 26.47 -6.26
C LEU A 338 9.09 27.03 -5.03
N PHE A 339 8.94 26.39 -3.88
CA PHE A 339 9.48 26.85 -2.59
C PHE A 339 10.57 25.92 -2.04
N ALA A 340 11.33 25.27 -2.93
CA ALA A 340 12.37 24.32 -2.56
C ALA A 340 13.42 24.91 -1.60
N ASP A 341 13.71 26.21 -1.70
CA ASP A 341 14.68 26.91 -0.84
C ASP A 341 14.17 27.20 0.58
N ASN A 342 12.88 26.98 0.85
CA ASN A 342 12.28 27.18 2.17
C ASN A 342 11.77 25.84 2.71
N THR A 343 12.53 25.26 3.65
CA THR A 343 12.21 23.98 4.28
C THR A 343 10.79 23.93 4.86
N ALA A 344 10.37 24.96 5.60
CA ALA A 344 9.05 24.96 6.24
C ALA A 344 7.90 24.93 5.21
N ILE A 345 7.99 25.76 4.17
CA ILE A 345 6.97 25.80 3.10
C ILE A 345 7.00 24.51 2.27
N SER A 346 8.20 23.98 1.99
CA SER A 346 8.36 22.71 1.29
C SER A 346 7.74 21.55 2.07
N ILE A 347 7.99 21.44 3.37
CA ILE A 347 7.37 20.39 4.21
C ILE A 347 5.86 20.56 4.28
N ALA A 348 5.34 21.79 4.41
CA ALA A 348 3.90 22.03 4.37
C ALA A 348 3.29 21.63 3.02
N SER A 349 3.97 21.92 1.91
CA SER A 349 3.54 21.57 0.56
C SER A 349 3.59 20.06 0.31
N LEU A 350 4.66 19.38 0.75
CA LEU A 350 4.77 17.92 0.72
C LEU A 350 3.72 17.25 1.62
N SER A 351 3.34 17.89 2.73
CA SER A 351 2.27 17.41 3.60
C SER A 351 0.91 17.50 2.93
N LEU A 352 0.64 18.59 2.19
CA LEU A 352 -0.56 18.71 1.34
C LEU A 352 -0.54 17.66 0.21
N ALA A 353 0.63 17.43 -0.39
CA ALA A 353 0.81 16.44 -1.45
C ALA A 353 0.49 15.02 -0.92
N ALA A 354 1.10 14.64 0.20
CA ALA A 354 0.88 13.35 0.86
C ALA A 354 -0.57 13.17 1.29
N ALA A 355 -1.18 14.20 1.89
CA ALA A 355 -2.58 14.19 2.31
C ALA A 355 -3.53 13.95 1.14
N GLY A 356 -3.28 14.57 0.00
CA GLY A 356 -4.07 14.34 -1.22
C GLY A 356 -3.91 12.92 -1.76
N VAL A 357 -2.68 12.56 -2.10
CA VAL A 357 -2.37 11.35 -2.87
C VAL A 357 -2.64 10.06 -2.07
N LEU A 358 -2.24 10.01 -0.79
CA LEU A 358 -2.46 8.82 0.03
C LEU A 358 -3.95 8.62 0.37
N THR A 359 -4.74 9.69 0.39
CA THR A 359 -6.19 9.62 0.57
C THR A 359 -6.89 9.03 -0.66
N CYS A 360 -6.39 9.32 -1.88
CA CYS A 360 -6.95 8.76 -3.11
C CYS A 360 -6.87 7.23 -3.17
N ALA A 361 -5.83 6.62 -2.60
CA ALA A 361 -5.57 5.19 -2.70
C ALA A 361 -6.72 4.29 -2.17
N PRO A 362 -7.20 4.45 -0.91
CA PRO A 362 -8.34 3.67 -0.41
C PRO A 362 -9.67 4.10 -1.05
N LEU A 363 -9.87 5.39 -1.32
CA LEU A 363 -11.12 5.91 -1.88
C LEU A 363 -11.35 5.48 -3.32
N PHE A 364 -10.28 5.24 -4.08
CA PHE A 364 -10.36 4.81 -5.47
C PHE A 364 -11.18 3.53 -5.62
N TRP A 365 -10.99 2.58 -4.69
CA TRP A 365 -11.65 1.27 -4.72
C TRP A 365 -13.17 1.34 -4.57
N SER A 366 -13.71 2.49 -4.16
CA SER A 366 -15.15 2.75 -4.17
C SER A 366 -15.73 2.95 -5.58
N LEU A 367 -14.92 3.25 -6.61
CA LEU A 367 -15.37 3.40 -7.99
C LEU A 367 -15.62 2.06 -8.70
N PRO A 368 -14.63 1.15 -8.85
CA PRO A 368 -14.83 -0.10 -9.58
C PRO A 368 -15.89 -0.99 -8.93
N THR A 369 -15.97 -0.97 -7.60
CA THR A 369 -16.96 -1.75 -6.83
C THR A 369 -18.39 -1.24 -6.98
N ALA A 370 -18.61 -0.04 -7.54
CA ALA A 370 -19.95 0.49 -7.79
C ALA A 370 -20.65 -0.16 -9.00
N PHE A 371 -19.88 -0.65 -9.97
CA PHE A 371 -20.41 -1.20 -11.22
C PHE A 371 -19.91 -2.61 -11.56
N LEU A 372 -18.85 -3.08 -10.92
CA LEU A 372 -18.43 -4.47 -11.01
C LEU A 372 -19.08 -5.27 -9.88
N SER A 373 -19.78 -6.35 -10.24
CA SER A 373 -20.40 -7.27 -9.30
C SER A 373 -20.00 -8.73 -9.56
N GLY A 374 -20.12 -9.56 -8.53
CA GLY A 374 -19.80 -10.99 -8.61
C GLY A 374 -18.35 -11.25 -9.02
N ALA A 375 -18.14 -12.31 -9.80
CA ALA A 375 -16.79 -12.72 -10.16
C ALA A 375 -16.07 -11.81 -11.18
N ALA A 376 -16.82 -11.09 -12.03
CA ALA A 376 -16.23 -10.11 -12.93
C ALA A 376 -15.55 -8.96 -12.15
N ALA A 377 -16.03 -8.66 -10.95
CA ALA A 377 -15.39 -7.72 -10.04
C ALA A 377 -14.03 -8.21 -9.56
N ALA A 378 -13.89 -9.47 -9.16
CA ALA A 378 -12.62 -10.01 -8.69
C ALA A 378 -11.53 -9.91 -9.77
N VAL A 379 -11.85 -10.32 -11.00
CA VAL A 379 -10.91 -10.29 -12.12
C VAL A 379 -10.63 -8.84 -12.57
N GLY A 380 -11.65 -7.98 -12.61
CA GLY A 380 -11.47 -6.56 -12.96
C GLY A 380 -10.63 -5.80 -11.93
N ILE A 381 -10.87 -6.02 -10.64
CA ILE A 381 -10.09 -5.45 -9.53
C ILE A 381 -8.64 -5.90 -9.61
N ALA A 382 -8.39 -7.20 -9.86
CA ALA A 382 -7.04 -7.73 -10.03
C ALA A 382 -6.32 -7.07 -11.23
N ALA A 383 -7.00 -6.93 -12.37
CA ALA A 383 -6.43 -6.28 -13.55
C ALA A 383 -6.11 -4.80 -13.27
N ILE A 384 -7.02 -4.06 -12.65
CA ILE A 384 -6.83 -2.64 -12.29
C ILE A 384 -5.65 -2.49 -11.33
N ASN A 385 -5.58 -3.32 -10.28
CA ASN A 385 -4.48 -3.28 -9.32
C ASN A 385 -3.13 -3.55 -10.01
N SER A 386 -3.08 -4.59 -10.84
CA SER A 386 -1.86 -5.01 -11.54
C SER A 386 -1.36 -3.90 -12.46
N VAL A 387 -2.23 -3.32 -13.31
CA VAL A 387 -1.86 -2.21 -14.20
C VAL A 387 -1.49 -0.96 -13.40
N GLY A 388 -2.22 -0.64 -12.33
CA GLY A 388 -1.90 0.51 -11.48
C GLY A 388 -0.54 0.38 -10.78
N ASN A 389 -0.14 -0.82 -10.35
CA ASN A 389 1.17 -1.04 -9.73
C ASN A 389 2.34 -0.83 -10.70
N LEU A 390 2.13 -0.91 -12.03
CA LEU A 390 3.15 -0.50 -13.01
C LEU A 390 3.50 0.98 -12.90
N ALA A 391 2.63 1.83 -12.33
CA ALA A 391 2.98 3.21 -12.00
C ALA A 391 4.14 3.28 -11.00
N GLY A 392 4.32 2.27 -10.15
CA GLY A 392 5.47 2.14 -9.26
C GLY A 392 6.79 1.89 -10.01
N PHE A 393 6.75 1.34 -11.23
CA PHE A 393 7.91 1.30 -12.11
C PHE A 393 8.15 2.65 -12.80
N VAL A 394 7.09 3.19 -13.42
CA VAL A 394 7.18 4.39 -14.25
C VAL A 394 7.53 5.64 -13.43
N SER A 395 6.96 5.79 -12.24
CA SER A 395 7.14 6.98 -11.40
C SER A 395 8.60 7.24 -11.02
N PRO A 396 9.29 6.36 -10.27
CA PRO A 396 10.67 6.63 -9.86
C PRO A 396 11.64 6.69 -11.04
N TYR A 397 11.42 5.90 -12.09
CA TYR A 397 12.24 5.95 -13.30
C TYR A 397 12.14 7.31 -14.00
N LEU A 398 10.92 7.81 -14.26
CA LEU A 398 10.74 9.09 -14.93
C LEU A 398 11.22 10.27 -14.07
N ILE A 399 11.01 10.24 -12.74
CA ILE A 399 11.56 11.27 -11.85
C ILE A 399 13.09 11.30 -11.96
N GLY A 400 13.74 10.14 -11.89
CA GLY A 400 15.19 10.02 -12.01
C GLY A 400 15.72 10.50 -13.36
N TYR A 401 15.09 10.03 -14.45
CA TYR A 401 15.44 10.43 -15.82
C TYR A 401 15.28 11.93 -16.06
N LEU A 402 14.14 12.51 -15.65
CA LEU A 402 13.90 13.94 -15.79
C LEU A 402 14.88 14.76 -14.96
N LYS A 403 15.21 14.30 -13.76
CA LYS A 403 16.17 14.98 -12.89
C LYS A 403 17.59 14.96 -13.48
N ASP A 404 18.04 13.84 -14.02
CA ASP A 404 19.35 13.76 -14.69
C ASP A 404 19.36 14.64 -15.96
N LEU A 405 18.26 14.70 -16.70
CA LEU A 405 18.14 15.48 -17.94
C LEU A 405 18.08 17.00 -17.69
N THR A 406 17.36 17.45 -16.67
CA THR A 406 17.13 18.88 -16.40
C THR A 406 18.02 19.45 -15.30
N HIS A 407 18.70 18.58 -14.54
CA HIS A 407 19.40 18.90 -13.30
C HIS A 407 18.51 19.60 -12.25
N ASN A 408 17.19 19.41 -12.33
CA ASN A 408 16.22 20.10 -11.48
C ASN A 408 15.19 19.15 -10.86
N ASN A 409 15.11 19.14 -9.52
CA ASN A 409 14.14 18.35 -8.76
C ASN A 409 12.67 18.73 -9.07
N ALA A 410 12.43 19.99 -9.45
CA ALA A 410 11.09 20.51 -9.73
C ALA A 410 10.40 19.77 -10.89
N THR A 411 11.15 19.31 -11.90
CA THR A 411 10.60 18.67 -13.10
C THR A 411 9.83 17.40 -12.75
N GLY A 412 10.37 16.57 -11.85
CA GLY A 412 9.68 15.37 -11.37
C GLY A 412 8.38 15.70 -10.63
N MET A 413 8.39 16.73 -9.77
CA MET A 413 7.21 17.17 -9.03
C MET A 413 6.11 17.72 -9.95
N TYR A 414 6.47 18.50 -10.98
CA TYR A 414 5.51 18.96 -11.98
C TYR A 414 4.89 17.82 -12.78
N MET A 415 5.68 16.82 -13.16
CA MET A 415 5.16 15.61 -13.83
C MET A 415 4.14 14.89 -12.94
N LEU A 416 4.42 14.71 -11.65
CA LEU A 416 3.47 14.10 -10.71
C LEU A 416 2.18 14.94 -10.58
N ALA A 417 2.31 16.27 -10.49
CA ALA A 417 1.16 17.17 -10.45
C ALA A 417 0.29 17.05 -11.70
N VAL A 418 0.90 17.03 -12.90
CA VAL A 418 0.19 16.83 -14.17
C VAL A 418 -0.55 15.49 -14.18
N MET A 419 0.09 14.41 -13.71
CA MET A 419 -0.57 13.10 -13.69
C MET A 419 -1.74 13.02 -12.71
N LEU A 420 -1.71 13.76 -11.60
CA LEU A 420 -2.85 13.88 -10.70
C LEU A 420 -4.01 14.67 -11.33
N VAL A 421 -3.71 15.69 -12.12
CA VAL A 421 -4.72 16.41 -12.92
C VAL A 421 -5.34 15.48 -13.97
N VAL A 422 -4.52 14.68 -14.67
CA VAL A 422 -5.02 13.66 -15.61
C VAL A 422 -5.94 12.67 -14.90
N GLY A 423 -5.54 12.16 -13.73
CA GLY A 423 -6.37 11.26 -12.91
C GLY A 423 -7.67 11.92 -12.45
N SER A 424 -7.64 13.21 -12.12
CA SER A 424 -8.83 13.99 -11.75
C SER A 424 -9.80 14.15 -12.92
N ILE A 425 -9.29 14.51 -14.11
CA ILE A 425 -10.10 14.63 -15.34
C ILE A 425 -10.70 13.27 -15.70
N ALA A 426 -9.90 12.20 -15.65
CA ALA A 426 -10.37 10.83 -15.90
C ALA A 426 -11.46 10.41 -14.88
N THR A 427 -11.31 10.78 -13.60
CA THR A 427 -12.34 10.55 -12.58
C THR A 427 -13.62 11.30 -12.90
N LEU A 428 -13.53 12.54 -13.40
CA LEU A 428 -14.69 13.31 -13.82
C LEU A 428 -15.38 12.75 -15.07
N ALA A 429 -14.67 12.00 -15.91
CA ALA A 429 -15.24 11.30 -17.05
C ALA A 429 -16.15 10.10 -16.64
N THR A 430 -16.08 9.66 -15.38
CA THR A 430 -16.98 8.61 -14.87
C THR A 430 -18.42 9.13 -14.73
N LYS A 431 -19.42 8.39 -15.22
CA LYS A 431 -20.82 8.82 -15.16
C LYS A 431 -21.28 8.86 -13.69
N PRO A 432 -21.80 10.00 -13.18
CA PRO A 432 -22.10 10.16 -11.75
C PRO A 432 -23.16 9.15 -11.26
N GLY A 433 -24.19 8.86 -12.06
CA GLY A 433 -25.22 7.86 -11.72
C GLY A 433 -24.72 6.41 -11.64
N MET A 434 -23.50 6.12 -12.11
CA MET A 434 -22.88 4.80 -11.95
C MET A 434 -22.12 4.66 -10.63
N VAL A 435 -21.59 5.77 -10.08
CA VAL A 435 -20.61 5.72 -8.99
C VAL A 435 -21.07 6.40 -7.70
N ASN A 436 -21.93 7.42 -7.75
CA ASN A 436 -22.38 8.17 -6.56
C ASN A 436 -23.63 7.54 -5.90
N LYS A 437 -23.64 6.22 -5.67
CA LYS A 437 -24.75 5.48 -5.03
C LYS A 437 -24.53 5.24 -3.54
#